data_AF-A0A2R8FAR4-F1
#
_entry.id   AF-A0A2R8FAR4-F1
#
_cell.length_a   1.000
_cell.length_b   1.000
_cell.length_c   1.000
_cell.angle_alpha   90.00
_cell.angle_beta   90.00
_cell.angle_gamma   90.00
#
_symmetry.space_group_name_H-M   'P 1'
#
loop_
_entity.id
_entity.type
_entity.pdbx_description
1 polymer ?
#
loop_
_entity_poly.entity_id
_entity_poly.type
_entity_poly.pdbx_seq_one_letter_code
_entity_poly.pdbx_strand_id
1 'polypeptide(L)'
;MSSTISNTLNPTSPEHKSEEACQSPSSLLKIKKSSQKALRLTIYILGVLLIFLMTAAMITSCVIACVTLPFSSFIIIGPLALATIILGIGLYCLAKKLPKDSLLFSTKPEKKQPVMSSRIKTNLEEMYTKGLGTLPEGVIFPEARNILTYSLIANPRISLITAQAPDFSEISHPSAETYQLFILPPERSTDKNIEPLKNTIYAKLKDRLGDELWGTMKLKMDQNKQPGYWEIFDQPTADGVKAKKILISWSPWGLSDEDMEALNKADVVGERSYKPSFLWFKEQCATDYFSILISDFLNSSEIKSLHIHAEEIFSPLAQNLQRPVYRPTERYFLQIALLKAIHAVGEQFKKHSNKELRIYLTASHLNPMFPFYLPKE
;
A
#
# COMPACT_ATOMS: atom_id res chain seq x y z
N MET A 1 -25.39 -72.45 1.43
CA MET A 1 -26.50 -72.24 2.38
C MET A 1 -26.53 -70.75 2.67
N SER A 2 -27.07 -69.91 1.79
CA SER A 2 -28.50 -69.66 1.53
C SER A 2 -29.24 -69.07 2.74
N SER A 3 -29.40 -67.74 2.77
CA SER A 3 -30.75 -67.12 2.77
C SER A 3 -30.67 -65.60 2.60
N THR A 4 -31.28 -65.15 1.51
CA THR A 4 -31.73 -63.79 1.21
C THR A 4 -33.12 -63.62 1.80
N ILE A 5 -33.45 -62.49 2.44
CA ILE A 5 -34.83 -61.98 2.51
C ILE A 5 -34.83 -60.46 2.36
N SER A 6 -35.40 -60.01 1.25
CA SER A 6 -35.90 -58.65 1.00
C SER A 6 -37.27 -58.46 1.67
N ASN A 7 -37.65 -57.21 2.00
CA ASN A 7 -39.02 -56.76 1.80
C ASN A 7 -39.17 -55.23 1.81
N THR A 8 -39.67 -54.73 0.68
CA THR A 8 -40.31 -53.45 0.39
C THR A 8 -41.68 -53.31 1.05
N LEU A 9 -42.11 -52.09 1.40
CA LEU A 9 -43.37 -51.44 0.94
C LEU A 9 -43.73 -50.18 1.77
N ASN A 10 -43.84 -49.04 1.09
CA ASN A 10 -44.79 -47.94 1.35
C ASN A 10 -46.23 -48.47 1.12
N PRO A 11 -47.34 -47.89 1.65
CA PRO A 11 -47.77 -46.52 1.27
C PRO A 11 -48.74 -45.75 2.22
N THR A 12 -49.08 -44.55 1.73
CA THR A 12 -50.35 -43.79 1.86
C THR A 12 -50.63 -42.84 3.04
N SER A 13 -50.74 -41.56 2.63
CA SER A 13 -51.40 -40.39 3.25
C SER A 13 -52.90 -40.63 3.52
N PRO A 14 -53.55 -39.80 4.37
CA PRO A 14 -54.38 -38.75 3.77
C PRO A 14 -54.34 -37.37 4.44
N GLU A 15 -54.79 -36.40 3.64
CA GLU A 15 -54.96 -34.97 3.84
C GLU A 15 -55.77 -34.56 5.09
N HIS A 16 -55.45 -33.37 5.64
CA HIS A 16 -56.49 -32.35 5.81
C HIS A 16 -55.92 -30.92 5.75
N LYS A 17 -56.62 -30.10 4.96
CA LYS A 17 -56.38 -28.68 4.64
C LYS A 17 -56.54 -27.74 5.85
N SER A 18 -55.77 -26.66 5.85
CA SER A 18 -56.22 -25.32 6.23
C SER A 18 -55.35 -24.28 5.53
N GLU A 19 -55.93 -23.64 4.51
CA GLU A 19 -55.37 -22.50 3.78
C GLU A 19 -55.56 -21.23 4.60
N GLU A 20 -54.49 -20.72 5.23
CA GLU A 20 -54.39 -19.30 5.55
C GLU A 20 -53.52 -18.62 4.50
N ALA A 21 -54.15 -17.75 3.72
CA ALA A 21 -53.52 -16.94 2.68
C ALA A 21 -52.53 -15.94 3.29
N CYS A 22 -51.28 -16.39 3.48
CA CYS A 22 -50.17 -15.51 3.76
C CYS A 22 -49.81 -14.75 2.47
N GLN A 23 -50.36 -13.54 2.30
CA GLN A 23 -49.91 -12.62 1.24
C GLN A 23 -48.40 -12.42 1.37
N SER A 24 -47.66 -12.93 0.38
CA SER A 24 -46.20 -12.88 0.35
C SER A 24 -45.69 -11.42 0.49
N PRO A 25 -44.75 -11.14 1.41
CA PRO A 25 -44.14 -9.81 1.58
C PRO A 25 -43.34 -9.36 0.34
N SER A 26 -43.18 -10.24 -0.67
CA SER A 26 -42.46 -9.99 -1.91
C SER A 26 -43.20 -9.06 -2.90
N SER A 27 -44.55 -9.01 -2.87
CA SER A 27 -45.33 -8.14 -3.75
C SER A 27 -45.34 -6.69 -3.26
N LEU A 28 -45.49 -6.48 -1.94
CA LEU A 28 -45.38 -5.16 -1.30
C LEU A 28 -43.98 -4.54 -1.44
N LEU A 29 -42.91 -5.34 -1.34
CA LEU A 29 -41.53 -4.89 -1.54
C LEU A 29 -41.23 -4.49 -2.99
N LYS A 30 -41.82 -5.18 -3.98
CA LYS A 30 -41.68 -4.83 -5.40
C LYS A 30 -42.39 -3.51 -5.74
N ILE A 31 -43.58 -3.28 -5.20
CA ILE A 31 -44.34 -2.03 -5.38
C ILE A 31 -43.59 -0.85 -4.73
N LYS A 32 -43.00 -1.05 -3.55
CA LYS A 32 -42.22 -0.02 -2.83
C LYS A 32 -40.93 0.38 -3.58
N LYS A 33 -40.24 -0.58 -4.23
CA LYS A 33 -39.01 -0.33 -5.00
C LYS A 33 -39.26 0.32 -6.37
N SER A 34 -40.36 0.01 -7.07
CA SER A 34 -40.65 0.66 -8.37
C SER A 34 -41.11 2.11 -8.18
N SER A 35 -41.90 2.38 -7.12
CA SER A 35 -42.35 3.73 -6.75
C SER A 35 -41.18 4.66 -6.39
N GLN A 36 -40.14 4.15 -5.71
CA GLN A 36 -38.94 4.94 -5.39
C GLN A 36 -38.08 5.28 -6.61
N LYS A 37 -37.98 4.37 -7.60
CA LYS A 37 -37.26 4.66 -8.85
C LYS A 37 -38.00 5.71 -9.69
N ALA A 38 -39.33 5.60 -9.79
CA ALA A 38 -40.16 6.61 -10.44
C ALA A 38 -40.00 7.98 -9.77
N LEU A 39 -40.06 8.04 -8.44
CA LEU A 39 -39.90 9.29 -7.68
C LEU A 39 -38.53 9.95 -7.91
N ARG A 40 -37.45 9.18 -7.98
CA ARG A 40 -36.08 9.69 -8.27
C ARG A 40 -35.97 10.24 -9.68
N LEU A 41 -36.54 9.55 -10.66
CA LEU A 41 -36.55 10.01 -12.04
C LEU A 41 -37.38 11.30 -12.17
N THR A 42 -38.53 11.38 -11.50
CA THR A 42 -39.35 12.59 -11.46
C THR A 42 -38.62 13.77 -10.84
N ILE A 43 -37.88 13.58 -9.74
CA ILE A 43 -37.09 14.66 -9.11
C ILE A 43 -35.95 15.12 -10.02
N TYR A 44 -35.28 14.19 -10.70
CA TYR A 44 -34.23 14.56 -11.66
C TYR A 44 -34.79 15.36 -12.84
N ILE A 45 -35.89 14.89 -13.45
CA ILE A 45 -36.56 15.60 -14.55
C ILE A 45 -37.06 16.98 -14.08
N LEU A 46 -37.64 17.06 -12.88
CA LEU A 46 -38.15 18.33 -12.33
C LEU A 46 -37.00 19.31 -12.00
N GLY A 47 -35.85 18.81 -11.56
CA GLY A 47 -34.64 19.61 -11.34
C GLY A 47 -34.05 20.15 -12.65
N VAL A 48 -33.96 19.33 -13.69
CA VAL A 48 -33.52 19.77 -15.03
C VAL A 48 -34.51 20.78 -15.61
N LEU A 49 -35.81 20.56 -15.44
CA LEU A 49 -36.85 21.49 -15.88
C LEU A 49 -36.75 22.84 -15.15
N LEU A 50 -36.46 22.84 -13.83
CA LEU A 50 -36.24 24.05 -13.05
C LEU A 50 -35.05 24.86 -13.60
N ILE A 51 -33.93 24.21 -13.90
CA ILE A 51 -32.75 24.88 -14.47
C ILE A 51 -33.08 25.52 -15.81
N PHE A 52 -33.81 24.79 -16.68
CA PHE A 52 -34.22 25.31 -17.97
C PHE A 52 -35.18 26.49 -17.84
N LEU A 53 -36.14 26.43 -16.90
CA LEU A 53 -37.09 27.50 -16.63
C LEU A 53 -36.40 28.76 -16.08
N MET A 54 -35.43 28.60 -15.17
CA MET A 54 -34.63 29.70 -14.63
C MET A 54 -33.79 30.38 -15.72
N THR A 55 -33.21 29.57 -16.62
CA THR A 55 -32.41 30.09 -17.74
C THR A 55 -33.28 30.84 -18.74
N ALA A 56 -34.45 30.28 -19.10
CA ALA A 56 -35.42 30.95 -19.95
C ALA A 56 -35.92 32.25 -19.30
N ALA A 57 -36.24 32.23 -18.01
CA ALA A 57 -36.67 33.40 -17.25
C ALA A 57 -35.62 34.51 -17.22
N MET A 58 -34.35 34.15 -17.04
CA MET A 58 -33.24 35.09 -17.07
C MET A 58 -33.12 35.76 -18.44
N ILE A 59 -33.15 34.97 -19.52
CA ILE A 59 -33.09 35.49 -20.90
C ILE A 59 -34.28 36.40 -21.18
N THR A 60 -35.51 35.98 -20.85
CA THR A 60 -36.72 36.79 -21.04
C THR A 60 -36.67 38.07 -20.21
N SER A 61 -36.16 38.04 -18.98
CA SER A 61 -35.99 39.23 -18.14
C SER A 61 -35.00 40.23 -18.75
N CYS A 62 -33.87 39.75 -19.30
CA CYS A 62 -32.90 40.59 -19.99
C CYS A 62 -33.51 41.23 -21.24
N VAL A 63 -34.27 40.48 -22.04
CA VAL A 63 -34.90 41.01 -23.25
C VAL A 63 -35.97 42.06 -22.91
N ILE A 64 -36.81 41.82 -21.90
CA ILE A 64 -37.86 42.77 -21.48
C ILE A 64 -37.24 44.05 -20.88
N ALA A 65 -36.17 43.92 -20.08
CA ALA A 65 -35.43 45.06 -19.53
C ALA A 65 -34.80 45.93 -20.64
N CYS A 66 -34.41 45.33 -21.76
CA CYS A 66 -33.87 46.05 -22.92
C CYS A 66 -34.95 46.71 -23.81
N VAL A 67 -36.21 46.27 -23.74
CA VAL A 67 -37.26 46.65 -24.72
C VAL A 67 -38.40 47.49 -24.14
N THR A 68 -38.67 47.50 -22.83
CA THR A 68 -39.86 48.15 -22.26
C THR A 68 -39.61 49.21 -21.16
N LEU A 69 -40.46 50.25 -21.12
CA LEU A 69 -40.58 51.22 -20.01
C LEU A 69 -41.14 50.54 -18.73
N PRO A 70 -40.77 51.00 -17.52
CA PRO A 70 -40.63 50.18 -16.31
C PRO A 70 -41.91 49.58 -15.68
N PHE A 71 -43.10 49.86 -16.21
CA PHE A 71 -44.35 49.47 -15.56
C PHE A 71 -44.99 48.18 -16.09
N SER A 72 -44.67 47.72 -17.31
CA SER A 72 -45.25 46.49 -17.89
C SER A 72 -44.47 45.21 -17.57
N SER A 73 -43.21 45.33 -17.12
CA SER A 73 -42.31 44.20 -16.82
C SER A 73 -42.77 43.38 -15.61
N PHE A 74 -43.49 43.98 -14.66
CA PHE A 74 -44.03 43.30 -13.48
C PHE A 74 -45.11 42.25 -13.83
N ILE A 75 -45.84 42.42 -14.93
CA ILE A 75 -46.93 41.53 -15.34
C ILE A 75 -46.38 40.18 -15.84
N ILE A 76 -45.15 40.14 -16.36
CA ILE A 76 -44.53 38.93 -16.92
C ILE A 76 -43.51 38.32 -15.95
N ILE A 77 -42.71 39.15 -15.26
CA ILE A 77 -41.67 38.68 -14.34
C ILE A 77 -42.29 38.10 -13.05
N GLY A 78 -43.38 38.69 -12.55
CA GLY A 78 -44.07 38.25 -11.34
C GLY A 78 -44.55 36.80 -11.39
N PRO A 79 -45.36 36.41 -12.39
CA PRO A 79 -45.82 35.04 -12.55
C PRO A 79 -44.69 34.02 -12.74
N LEU A 80 -43.60 34.42 -13.40
CA LEU A 80 -42.45 33.55 -13.68
C LEU A 80 -41.59 33.30 -12.43
N ALA A 81 -41.39 34.34 -11.61
CA ALA A 81 -40.77 34.22 -10.29
C ALA A 81 -41.65 33.39 -9.33
N LEU A 82 -42.96 33.55 -9.39
CA LEU A 82 -43.89 32.75 -8.58
C LEU A 82 -43.87 31.26 -9.00
N ALA A 83 -43.85 30.98 -10.31
CA ALA A 83 -43.77 29.62 -10.82
C ALA A 83 -42.48 28.91 -10.39
N THR A 84 -41.33 29.60 -10.42
CA THR A 84 -40.04 29.06 -9.98
C THR A 84 -39.99 28.81 -8.47
N ILE A 85 -40.59 29.68 -7.66
CA ILE A 85 -40.71 29.48 -6.21
C ILE A 85 -41.61 28.27 -5.90
N ILE A 86 -42.77 28.14 -6.55
CA ILE A 86 -43.69 27.00 -6.37
C ILE A 86 -43.00 25.68 -6.75
N LEU A 87 -42.26 25.67 -7.87
CA LEU A 87 -41.53 24.49 -8.33
C LEU A 87 -40.38 24.11 -7.38
N GLY A 88 -39.67 25.11 -6.84
CA GLY A 88 -38.64 24.92 -5.82
C GLY A 88 -39.18 24.36 -4.49
N ILE A 89 -40.33 24.86 -4.02
CA ILE A 89 -41.02 24.33 -2.84
C ILE A 89 -41.52 22.91 -3.11
N GLY A 90 -42.03 22.61 -4.30
CA GLY A 90 -42.42 21.26 -4.73
C GLY A 90 -41.25 20.28 -4.68
N LEU A 91 -40.09 20.67 -5.23
CA LEU A 91 -38.84 19.91 -5.16
C LEU A 91 -38.38 19.68 -3.72
N TYR A 92 -38.42 20.73 -2.88
CA TYR A 92 -38.03 20.62 -1.47
C TYR A 92 -38.93 19.66 -0.69
N CYS A 93 -40.25 19.74 -0.89
CA CYS A 93 -41.22 18.84 -0.27
C CYS A 93 -41.07 17.38 -0.75
N LEU A 94 -40.75 17.16 -2.04
CA LEU A 94 -40.48 15.84 -2.59
C LEU A 94 -39.15 15.26 -2.08
N ALA A 95 -38.11 16.08 -1.99
CA ALA A 95 -36.81 15.68 -1.45
C ALA A 95 -36.90 15.32 0.05
N LYS A 96 -37.73 16.03 0.82
CA LYS A 96 -37.96 15.74 2.25
C LYS A 96 -38.73 14.43 2.49
N LYS A 97 -39.50 13.95 1.51
CA LYS A 97 -40.20 12.65 1.57
C LYS A 97 -39.33 11.46 1.17
N LEU A 98 -38.09 11.67 0.70
CA LEU A 98 -37.13 10.59 0.48
C LEU A 98 -36.47 10.19 1.81
N PRO A 99 -36.38 8.89 2.13
CA PRO A 99 -35.60 8.44 3.28
C PRO A 99 -34.15 8.90 3.10
N LYS A 100 -33.65 9.64 4.11
CA LYS A 100 -32.33 10.30 4.14
C LYS A 100 -31.17 9.34 3.84
N ASP A 101 -31.37 8.04 4.05
CA ASP A 101 -30.35 7.01 3.84
C ASP A 101 -30.19 6.59 2.37
N SER A 102 -30.98 7.16 1.45
CA SER A 102 -31.02 6.72 0.06
C SER A 102 -30.56 7.78 -0.96
N LEU A 103 -30.21 8.99 -0.48
CA LEU A 103 -29.62 10.09 -1.26
C LEU A 103 -28.13 10.29 -1.03
N LEU A 104 -27.52 9.55 -0.10
CA LEU A 104 -26.09 9.27 -0.21
C LEU A 104 -25.94 8.31 -1.38
N PHE A 105 -25.45 8.84 -2.50
CA PHE A 105 -24.62 8.03 -3.37
C PHE A 105 -23.59 7.36 -2.46
N SER A 106 -23.83 6.11 -2.11
CA SER A 106 -22.76 5.17 -1.85
C SER A 106 -22.06 4.97 -3.20
N THR A 107 -21.35 6.00 -3.67
CA THR A 107 -20.01 5.72 -4.15
C THR A 107 -19.36 5.05 -2.95
N LYS A 108 -19.26 3.71 -3.00
CA LYS A 108 -18.10 3.08 -2.37
C LYS A 108 -16.95 4.01 -2.72
N PRO A 109 -16.21 4.59 -1.75
CA PRO A 109 -15.07 5.40 -2.13
C PRO A 109 -14.28 4.53 -3.08
N GLU A 110 -14.21 4.94 -4.34
CA GLU A 110 -13.30 4.34 -5.28
C GLU A 110 -11.97 4.46 -4.56
N LYS A 111 -11.45 3.33 -4.07
CA LYS A 111 -10.19 3.32 -3.32
C LYS A 111 -9.21 3.94 -4.30
N LYS A 112 -8.87 5.23 -4.10
CA LYS A 112 -7.88 5.92 -4.92
C LYS A 112 -6.69 4.97 -4.97
N GLN A 113 -6.35 4.49 -6.16
CA GLN A 113 -5.17 3.68 -6.31
C GLN A 113 -4.00 4.52 -5.79
N PRO A 114 -3.15 3.94 -4.94
CA PRO A 114 -2.01 4.67 -4.42
C PRO A 114 -1.16 5.10 -5.63
N VAL A 115 -0.63 6.33 -5.61
CA VAL A 115 0.03 6.93 -6.78
C VAL A 115 1.55 6.74 -6.66
N MET A 116 2.15 6.15 -7.69
CA MET A 116 3.60 5.98 -7.80
C MET A 116 4.23 7.33 -8.19
N SER A 117 5.34 7.69 -7.55
CA SER A 117 6.12 8.87 -7.94
C SER A 117 6.58 8.75 -9.40
N SER A 118 6.52 9.85 -10.16
CA SER A 118 6.93 9.87 -11.58
C SER A 118 8.35 9.35 -11.77
N ARG A 119 9.29 9.71 -10.89
CA ARG A 119 10.68 9.23 -10.96
C ARG A 119 10.80 7.72 -10.76
N ILE A 120 10.08 7.15 -9.80
CA ILE A 120 10.07 5.70 -9.54
C ILE A 120 9.46 4.98 -10.75
N LYS A 121 8.34 5.51 -11.26
CA LYS A 121 7.66 4.98 -12.44
C LYS A 121 8.60 4.95 -13.65
N THR A 122 9.25 6.07 -13.96
CA THR A 122 10.20 6.16 -15.09
C THR A 122 11.35 5.16 -14.93
N ASN A 123 11.99 5.07 -13.76
CA ASN A 123 13.08 4.10 -13.56
C ASN A 123 12.58 2.65 -13.70
N LEU A 124 11.38 2.33 -13.19
CA LEU A 124 10.80 1.00 -13.36
C LEU A 124 10.51 0.69 -14.84
N GLU A 125 9.93 1.63 -15.58
CA GLU A 125 9.59 1.45 -17.00
C GLU A 125 10.83 1.38 -17.90
N GLU A 126 11.89 2.10 -17.56
CA GLU A 126 13.16 2.08 -18.30
C GLU A 126 13.99 0.82 -18.04
N MET A 127 13.97 0.29 -16.81
CA MET A 127 14.87 -0.79 -16.38
C MET A 127 14.19 -2.16 -16.28
N TYR A 128 12.86 -2.21 -16.17
CA TYR A 128 12.11 -3.44 -15.89
C TYR A 128 10.94 -3.67 -16.85
N THR A 129 10.71 -4.93 -17.18
CA THR A 129 9.48 -5.40 -17.82
C THR A 129 8.47 -5.78 -16.74
N LYS A 130 7.28 -5.19 -16.81
CA LYS A 130 6.18 -5.53 -15.89
C LYS A 130 5.61 -6.91 -16.21
N GLY A 131 5.62 -7.80 -15.24
CA GLY A 131 5.01 -9.14 -15.32
C GLY A 131 3.49 -9.11 -15.10
N LEU A 132 2.86 -10.30 -15.12
CA LEU A 132 1.40 -10.49 -15.13
C LEU A 132 0.66 -10.12 -13.83
N GLY A 133 1.27 -9.44 -12.86
CA GLY A 133 0.62 -9.11 -11.58
C GLY A 133 0.26 -10.33 -10.72
N THR A 134 0.77 -11.51 -11.10
CA THR A 134 0.65 -12.77 -10.37
C THR A 134 2.01 -13.20 -9.84
N LEU A 135 2.00 -13.99 -8.76
CA LEU A 135 3.20 -14.60 -8.22
C LEU A 135 3.76 -15.64 -9.19
N PRO A 136 5.09 -15.89 -9.17
CA PRO A 136 5.68 -17.03 -9.87
C PRO A 136 5.07 -18.35 -9.41
N GLU A 137 5.08 -19.35 -10.30
CA GLU A 137 4.49 -20.66 -10.02
C GLU A 137 5.11 -21.32 -8.78
N GLY A 138 4.26 -21.87 -7.91
CA GLY A 138 4.68 -22.54 -6.68
C GLY A 138 5.09 -21.61 -5.52
N VAL A 139 5.16 -20.29 -5.72
CA VAL A 139 5.44 -19.36 -4.62
C VAL A 139 4.21 -19.21 -3.74
N ILE A 140 4.36 -19.49 -2.45
CA ILE A 140 3.34 -19.21 -1.44
C ILE A 140 3.77 -17.95 -0.69
N PHE A 141 2.92 -16.92 -0.76
CA PHE A 141 3.11 -15.65 -0.08
C PHE A 141 1.79 -15.26 0.61
N PRO A 142 1.56 -15.78 1.83
CA PRO A 142 0.30 -15.61 2.55
C PRO A 142 -0.01 -14.14 2.81
N GLU A 143 -1.28 -13.79 2.73
CA GLU A 143 -1.81 -12.46 3.07
C GLU A 143 -1.29 -11.29 2.22
N ALA A 144 -0.43 -11.55 1.24
CA ALA A 144 0.08 -10.56 0.32
C ALA A 144 -1.02 -9.98 -0.58
N ARG A 145 -1.00 -8.66 -0.75
CA ARG A 145 -1.95 -7.89 -1.57
C ARG A 145 -1.20 -6.91 -2.46
N ASN A 146 -1.88 -6.43 -3.51
CA ASN A 146 -1.33 -5.45 -4.46
C ASN A 146 0.04 -5.90 -5.01
N ILE A 147 0.14 -7.16 -5.41
CA ILE A 147 1.40 -7.76 -5.84
C ILE A 147 1.76 -7.23 -7.23
N LEU A 148 2.99 -6.78 -7.40
CA LEU A 148 3.55 -6.39 -8.68
C LEU A 148 4.84 -7.14 -8.91
N THR A 149 4.92 -7.77 -10.06
CA THR A 149 6.10 -8.55 -10.47
C THR A 149 6.80 -7.79 -11.59
N TYR A 150 8.11 -7.63 -11.45
CA TYR A 150 8.97 -6.97 -12.41
C TYR A 150 10.17 -7.88 -12.72
N SER A 151 10.52 -7.99 -13.99
CA SER A 151 11.75 -8.65 -14.43
C SER A 151 12.69 -7.61 -15.01
N LEU A 152 13.97 -7.65 -14.64
CA LEU A 152 14.92 -6.69 -15.14
C LEU A 152 15.13 -6.87 -16.66
N ILE A 153 15.05 -5.80 -17.44
CA ILE A 153 15.22 -5.85 -18.92
C ILE A 153 16.63 -6.34 -19.27
N ALA A 154 17.62 -5.79 -18.57
CA ALA A 154 19.03 -6.15 -18.69
C ALA A 154 19.31 -7.64 -18.47
N ASN A 155 18.64 -8.23 -17.47
CA ASN A 155 18.82 -9.63 -17.08
C ASN A 155 17.51 -10.18 -16.48
N PRO A 156 16.62 -10.77 -17.30
CA PRO A 156 15.29 -11.21 -16.87
C PRO A 156 15.25 -12.26 -15.76
N ARG A 157 16.40 -12.90 -15.45
CA ARG A 157 16.57 -13.85 -14.33
C ARG A 157 16.60 -13.16 -12.97
N ILE A 158 16.79 -11.85 -12.96
CA ILE A 158 16.66 -11.01 -11.77
C ILE A 158 15.25 -10.43 -11.77
N SER A 159 14.50 -10.73 -10.71
CA SER A 159 13.12 -10.27 -10.57
C SER A 159 12.90 -9.54 -9.26
N LEU A 160 12.06 -8.51 -9.32
CA LEU A 160 11.61 -7.72 -8.19
C LEU A 160 10.10 -7.95 -8.03
N ILE A 161 9.69 -8.52 -6.90
CA ILE A 161 8.30 -8.72 -6.54
C ILE A 161 7.97 -7.78 -5.39
N THR A 162 7.06 -6.85 -5.61
CA THR A 162 6.63 -5.89 -4.58
C THR A 162 5.23 -6.22 -4.11
N ALA A 163 4.99 -6.14 -2.79
CA ALA A 163 3.69 -6.46 -2.23
C ALA A 163 3.39 -5.63 -0.97
N GLN A 164 2.11 -5.46 -0.68
CA GLN A 164 1.66 -5.15 0.66
C GLN A 164 1.53 -6.47 1.43
N ALA A 165 2.23 -6.63 2.55
CA ALA A 165 2.17 -7.84 3.36
C ALA A 165 2.54 -7.52 4.82
N PRO A 166 2.06 -8.31 5.80
CA PRO A 166 2.42 -8.14 7.20
C PRO A 166 3.93 -8.21 7.45
N ASP A 167 4.38 -7.60 8.54
CA ASP A 167 5.77 -7.77 9.02
C ASP A 167 6.12 -9.25 9.15
N PHE A 168 7.35 -9.62 8.79
CA PHE A 168 7.87 -11.00 8.84
C PHE A 168 7.11 -12.05 8.02
N SER A 169 6.37 -11.63 6.99
CA SER A 169 5.67 -12.55 6.09
C SER A 169 6.55 -13.72 5.63
N GLU A 170 6.00 -14.93 5.71
CA GLU A 170 6.71 -16.15 5.32
C GLU A 170 6.53 -16.41 3.83
N ILE A 171 7.61 -16.26 3.07
CA ILE A 171 7.61 -16.49 1.63
C ILE A 171 8.29 -17.82 1.36
N SER A 172 7.52 -18.84 1.01
CA SER A 172 8.06 -20.16 0.67
C SER A 172 8.08 -20.37 -0.83
N HIS A 173 9.21 -20.86 -1.34
CA HIS A 173 9.37 -21.25 -2.73
C HIS A 173 9.89 -22.70 -2.78
N PRO A 174 9.30 -23.59 -3.60
CA PRO A 174 9.72 -24.99 -3.68
C PRO A 174 11.15 -25.20 -4.20
N SER A 175 11.73 -24.25 -4.92
CA SER A 175 13.05 -24.38 -5.55
C SER A 175 14.15 -23.52 -4.91
N ALA A 176 13.81 -22.68 -3.94
CA ALA A 176 14.77 -21.79 -3.29
C ALA A 176 14.36 -21.48 -1.85
N GLU A 177 15.33 -21.49 -0.96
CA GLU A 177 15.18 -20.93 0.37
C GLU A 177 15.16 -19.40 0.30
N THR A 178 14.25 -18.76 1.03
CA THR A 178 14.11 -17.30 1.07
C THR A 178 14.81 -16.76 2.31
N TYR A 179 15.80 -15.90 2.09
CA TYR A 179 16.56 -15.23 3.13
C TYR A 179 15.85 -13.93 3.52
N GLN A 180 15.56 -13.75 4.82
CA GLN A 180 15.00 -12.48 5.31
C GLN A 180 16.13 -11.51 5.64
N LEU A 181 16.29 -10.45 4.84
CA LEU A 181 17.31 -9.43 5.05
C LEU A 181 16.79 -8.32 5.97
N PHE A 182 17.55 -8.08 7.03
CA PHE A 182 17.40 -6.97 7.96
C PHE A 182 18.62 -6.07 7.88
N ILE A 183 18.40 -4.77 7.69
CA ILE A 183 19.49 -3.80 7.53
C ILE A 183 19.64 -3.02 8.84
N LEU A 184 20.66 -3.26 9.65
CA LEU A 184 20.85 -2.56 10.92
C LEU A 184 21.31 -1.11 10.71
N PRO A 185 20.78 -0.13 11.47
CA PRO A 185 21.35 1.20 11.54
C PRO A 185 22.76 1.11 12.16
N PRO A 186 23.72 2.00 11.80
CA PRO A 186 25.00 2.06 12.50
C PRO A 186 24.74 2.26 13.99
N GLU A 187 25.43 1.50 14.83
CA GLU A 187 25.15 1.45 16.25
C GLU A 187 25.50 2.78 16.95
N ARG A 188 24.66 3.17 17.91
CA ARG A 188 25.01 4.10 18.99
C ARG A 188 25.46 3.30 20.21
N SER A 189 26.69 3.48 20.68
CA SER A 189 27.17 2.99 21.98
C SER A 189 26.86 3.95 23.14
N THR A 190 26.42 5.18 22.88
CA THR A 190 26.65 6.27 23.85
C THR A 190 25.47 6.74 24.70
N ASP A 191 24.24 6.25 24.52
CA ASP A 191 23.14 6.72 25.39
C ASP A 191 22.24 5.61 25.93
N LYS A 192 22.64 5.09 27.11
CA LYS A 192 21.91 4.06 27.88
C LYS A 192 20.50 4.49 28.31
N ASN A 193 20.15 5.77 28.14
CA ASN A 193 18.91 6.37 28.61
C ASN A 193 17.84 6.56 27.51
N ILE A 194 18.12 6.17 26.27
CA ILE A 194 17.12 6.24 25.19
C ILE A 194 16.36 4.91 25.15
N GLU A 195 15.07 4.94 25.49
CA GLU A 195 14.22 3.76 25.36
C GLU A 195 14.27 3.23 23.91
N PRO A 196 14.57 1.95 23.69
CA PRO A 196 14.51 1.37 22.36
C PRO A 196 13.07 1.46 21.84
N LEU A 197 12.91 1.92 20.58
CA LEU A 197 11.61 2.05 19.94
C LEU A 197 10.93 0.68 19.81
N LYS A 198 9.93 0.43 20.67
CA LYS A 198 9.16 -0.84 20.76
C LYS A 198 8.45 -1.25 19.46
N ASN A 199 8.16 -0.29 18.57
CA ASN A 199 7.41 -0.54 17.34
C ASN A 199 8.29 -0.61 16.08
N THR A 200 9.61 -0.67 16.23
CA THR A 200 10.49 -0.88 15.08
C THR A 200 10.55 -2.34 14.69
N ILE A 201 10.85 -2.58 13.42
CA ILE A 201 11.05 -3.93 12.91
C ILE A 201 12.21 -4.66 13.62
N TYR A 202 13.24 -3.93 14.09
CA TYR A 202 14.33 -4.52 14.88
C TYR A 202 13.90 -4.87 16.29
N ALA A 203 13.05 -4.06 16.93
CA ALA A 203 12.47 -4.40 18.22
C ALA A 203 11.61 -5.66 18.07
N LYS A 204 10.76 -5.71 17.05
CA LYS A 204 9.97 -6.92 16.75
C LYS A 204 10.83 -8.13 16.40
N LEU A 205 11.94 -7.94 15.70
CA LEU A 205 12.90 -9.00 15.39
C LEU A 205 13.58 -9.51 16.66
N LYS A 206 14.04 -8.59 17.52
CA LYS A 206 14.62 -8.92 18.83
C LYS A 206 13.62 -9.70 19.69
N ASP A 207 12.39 -9.23 19.79
CA ASP A 207 11.32 -9.90 20.54
C ASP A 207 11.05 -11.31 20.00
N ARG A 208 11.12 -11.49 18.68
CA ARG A 208 10.94 -12.79 18.03
C ARG A 208 12.12 -13.76 18.21
N LEU A 209 13.34 -13.24 18.31
CA LEU A 209 14.56 -14.04 18.50
C LEU A 209 14.82 -14.38 19.97
N GLY A 210 14.38 -13.52 20.89
CA GLY A 210 14.76 -13.57 22.29
C GLY A 210 16.15 -12.95 22.53
N ASP A 211 16.41 -12.55 23.78
CA ASP A 211 17.62 -11.81 24.16
C ASP A 211 18.91 -12.59 23.91
N GLU A 212 18.92 -13.91 24.09
CA GLU A 212 20.11 -14.75 23.94
C GLU A 212 20.58 -14.84 22.48
N LEU A 213 19.66 -15.20 21.57
CA LEU A 213 19.96 -15.32 20.15
C LEU A 213 20.27 -13.94 19.55
N TRP A 214 19.50 -12.91 19.92
CA TRP A 214 19.78 -11.54 19.53
C TRP A 214 21.17 -11.09 20.00
N GLY A 215 21.52 -11.34 21.27
CA GLY A 215 22.83 -10.99 21.83
C GLY A 215 23.98 -11.66 21.09
N THR A 216 23.83 -12.94 20.75
CA THR A 216 24.83 -13.70 19.97
C THR A 216 24.98 -13.13 18.55
N MET A 217 23.86 -12.87 17.88
CA MET A 217 23.86 -12.29 16.53
C MET A 217 24.51 -10.91 16.53
N LYS A 218 24.13 -10.07 17.50
CA LYS A 218 24.66 -8.73 17.67
C LYS A 218 26.16 -8.75 17.94
N LEU A 219 26.63 -9.61 18.86
CA LEU A 219 28.05 -9.78 19.16
C LEU A 219 28.85 -10.15 17.90
N LYS A 220 28.34 -11.04 17.06
CA LYS A 220 28.98 -11.41 15.79
C LYS A 220 29.03 -10.23 14.82
N MET A 221 27.91 -9.54 14.62
CA MET A 221 27.86 -8.35 13.77
C MET A 221 28.78 -7.23 14.27
N ASP A 222 28.99 -7.13 15.59
CA ASP A 222 29.82 -6.10 16.22
C ASP A 222 31.32 -6.34 16.05
N GLN A 223 31.73 -7.54 15.65
CA GLN A 223 33.12 -7.82 15.28
C GLN A 223 33.53 -7.08 13.99
N ASN A 224 32.56 -6.71 13.14
CA ASN A 224 32.83 -5.93 11.93
C ASN A 224 31.71 -4.93 11.65
N LYS A 225 31.83 -3.72 12.22
CA LYS A 225 30.85 -2.63 12.07
C LYS A 225 31.11 -1.77 10.83
N GLN A 226 31.26 -2.40 9.67
CA GLN A 226 31.44 -1.69 8.40
C GLN A 226 30.15 -1.69 7.58
N PRO A 227 29.72 -0.55 7.01
CA PRO A 227 28.60 -0.52 6.09
C PRO A 227 28.78 -1.50 4.93
N GLY A 228 27.75 -2.29 4.65
CA GLY A 228 27.80 -3.34 3.63
C GLY A 228 28.33 -4.68 4.12
N TYR A 229 28.95 -4.76 5.31
CA TYR A 229 29.21 -6.05 5.95
C TYR A 229 27.88 -6.75 6.25
N TRP A 230 27.81 -8.05 6.00
CA TRP A 230 26.62 -8.85 6.22
C TRP A 230 26.96 -10.28 6.63
N GLU A 231 26.03 -10.91 7.36
CA GLU A 231 26.14 -12.28 7.86
C GLU A 231 24.80 -13.00 7.82
N ILE A 232 24.85 -14.34 7.75
CA ILE A 232 23.70 -15.22 7.80
C ILE A 232 23.60 -15.88 9.18
N PHE A 233 22.39 -15.95 9.69
CA PHE A 233 22.05 -16.55 10.97
C PHE A 233 20.88 -17.51 10.81
N ASP A 234 20.94 -18.62 11.55
CA ASP A 234 19.86 -19.57 11.65
C ASP A 234 18.89 -19.15 12.76
N GLN A 235 17.63 -18.94 12.40
CA GLN A 235 16.54 -18.77 13.34
C GLN A 235 15.85 -20.12 13.57
N PRO A 236 15.85 -20.62 14.82
CA PRO A 236 15.08 -21.82 15.16
C PRO A 236 13.60 -21.58 14.85
N THR A 237 12.95 -22.55 14.20
CA THR A 237 11.48 -22.56 14.05
C THR A 237 10.86 -23.39 15.16
N ALA A 238 9.62 -23.05 15.53
CA ALA A 238 8.88 -23.73 16.60
C ALA A 238 8.76 -25.25 16.37
N ASP A 239 8.77 -25.68 15.11
CA ASP A 239 8.63 -27.09 14.73
C ASP A 239 9.98 -27.83 14.69
N GLY A 240 11.12 -27.13 14.82
CA GLY A 240 12.46 -27.73 14.82
C GLY A 240 12.93 -28.37 13.50
N VAL A 241 12.09 -28.38 12.46
CA VAL A 241 12.35 -29.12 11.21
C VAL A 241 13.19 -28.33 10.19
N LYS A 242 13.07 -26.99 10.15
CA LYS A 242 13.88 -26.13 9.26
C LYS A 242 14.18 -24.79 9.92
N ALA A 243 15.46 -24.43 10.04
CA ALA A 243 15.84 -23.09 10.46
C ALA A 243 15.45 -22.07 9.37
N LYS A 244 14.91 -20.91 9.78
CA LYS A 244 14.75 -19.77 8.88
C LYS A 244 16.08 -19.04 8.76
N LYS A 245 16.48 -18.69 7.55
CA LYS A 245 17.72 -17.93 7.33
C LYS A 245 17.46 -16.43 7.44
N ILE A 246 18.09 -15.82 8.42
CA ILE A 246 18.10 -14.37 8.63
C ILE A 246 19.42 -13.84 8.09
N LEU A 247 19.37 -12.84 7.23
CA LEU A 247 20.52 -12.11 6.76
C LEU A 247 20.53 -10.75 7.44
N ILE A 248 21.64 -10.37 8.05
CA ILE A 248 21.79 -9.06 8.68
C ILE A 248 22.90 -8.30 7.99
N SER A 249 22.69 -7.03 7.68
CA SER A 249 23.72 -6.15 7.12
C SER A 249 23.78 -4.80 7.83
N TRP A 250 24.97 -4.21 7.96
CA TRP A 250 25.14 -2.86 8.47
C TRP A 250 24.86 -1.80 7.40
N SER A 251 24.00 -0.84 7.74
CA SER A 251 23.68 0.27 6.84
C SER A 251 24.66 1.44 6.96
N PRO A 252 24.80 2.25 5.89
CA PRO A 252 25.50 3.52 5.96
C PRO A 252 24.59 4.69 6.40
N TRP A 253 23.28 4.47 6.61
CA TRP A 253 22.33 5.53 6.98
C TRP A 253 22.06 5.55 8.46
N GLY A 254 22.50 6.62 9.11
CA GLY A 254 22.36 6.84 10.54
C GLY A 254 23.57 7.60 11.05
N LEU A 255 23.63 7.87 12.35
CA LEU A 255 24.81 8.48 12.96
C LEU A 255 25.54 7.37 13.71
N SER A 256 26.77 7.07 13.31
CA SER A 256 27.69 6.25 14.09
C SER A 256 28.11 6.98 15.37
N ASP A 257 28.77 6.28 16.28
CA ASP A 257 29.38 6.91 17.44
C ASP A 257 30.41 7.98 17.06
N GLU A 258 31.17 7.75 15.99
CA GLU A 258 32.14 8.72 15.48
C GLU A 258 31.44 9.99 14.95
N ASP A 259 30.32 9.82 14.23
CA ASP A 259 29.51 10.95 13.75
C ASP A 259 28.95 11.76 14.94
N MET A 260 28.54 11.08 16.02
CA MET A 260 28.02 11.72 17.22
C MET A 260 29.10 12.49 17.98
N GLU A 261 30.30 11.91 18.13
CA GLU A 261 31.43 12.61 18.73
C GLU A 261 31.82 13.85 17.93
N ALA A 262 31.81 13.76 16.60
CA ALA A 262 32.11 14.87 15.72
C ALA A 262 31.04 15.98 15.80
N LEU A 263 29.76 15.61 15.85
CA LEU A 263 28.65 16.54 16.10
C LEU A 263 28.81 17.27 17.44
N ASN A 264 29.05 16.52 18.51
CA ASN A 264 29.21 17.10 19.85
C ASN A 264 30.41 18.06 19.91
N LYS A 265 31.53 17.72 19.25
CA LYS A 265 32.70 18.60 19.14
C LYS A 265 32.37 19.86 18.33
N ALA A 266 31.68 19.72 17.20
CA ALA A 266 31.29 20.83 16.35
C ALA A 266 30.34 21.81 17.07
N ASP A 267 29.39 21.31 17.86
CA ASP A 267 28.49 22.11 18.70
C ASP A 267 29.26 22.89 19.79
N VAL A 268 30.27 22.27 20.42
CA VAL A 268 31.13 22.93 21.43
C VAL A 268 31.99 24.04 20.80
N VAL A 269 32.45 23.87 19.57
CA VAL A 269 33.28 24.84 18.84
C VAL A 269 32.44 25.92 18.14
N GLY A 270 31.11 25.78 18.12
CA GLY A 270 30.19 26.69 17.42
C GLY A 270 30.19 26.50 15.90
N GLU A 271 30.80 25.42 15.39
CA GLU A 271 30.77 25.02 13.99
C GLU A 271 29.45 24.29 13.70
N ARG A 272 28.47 25.00 13.14
CA ARG A 272 27.12 24.47 12.87
C ARG A 272 27.02 23.42 11.75
N SER A 273 28.10 22.82 11.27
CA SER A 273 28.10 22.20 9.93
C SER A 273 28.64 20.79 9.83
N TYR A 274 28.87 20.06 10.92
CA TYR A 274 29.17 18.64 10.76
C TYR A 274 27.97 17.92 10.11
N LYS A 275 28.23 17.33 8.94
CA LYS A 275 27.31 16.46 8.22
C LYS A 275 28.06 15.18 7.91
N PRO A 276 27.57 14.02 8.36
CA PRO A 276 28.12 12.73 7.98
C PRO A 276 28.32 12.60 6.47
N SER A 277 29.38 11.91 6.05
CA SER A 277 29.77 11.72 4.65
C SER A 277 28.61 11.19 3.79
N PHE A 278 27.82 10.24 4.32
CA PHE A 278 26.68 9.65 3.60
C PHE A 278 25.58 10.67 3.26
N LEU A 279 25.48 11.81 3.97
CA LEU A 279 24.49 12.84 3.65
C LEU A 279 24.90 13.72 2.46
N TRP A 280 26.19 13.84 2.16
CA TRP A 280 26.69 14.66 1.06
C TRP A 280 26.37 14.06 -0.30
N PHE A 281 26.44 12.73 -0.41
CA PHE A 281 26.21 11.98 -1.66
C PHE A 281 25.17 10.86 -1.49
N LYS A 282 24.08 11.14 -0.77
CA LYS A 282 23.11 10.14 -0.31
C LYS A 282 22.62 9.12 -1.35
N GLU A 283 22.30 9.56 -2.58
CA GLU A 283 21.83 8.64 -3.63
C GLU A 283 22.95 7.76 -4.17
N GLN A 284 24.15 8.32 -4.34
CA GLN A 284 25.32 7.58 -4.80
C GLN A 284 25.76 6.56 -3.75
N CYS A 285 25.94 7.00 -2.50
CA CYS A 285 26.29 6.11 -1.39
C CYS A 285 25.27 4.97 -1.22
N ALA A 286 23.97 5.26 -1.39
CA ALA A 286 22.96 4.22 -1.36
C ALA A 286 23.04 3.25 -2.53
N THR A 287 23.28 3.77 -3.73
CA THR A 287 23.42 2.94 -4.92
C THR A 287 24.64 2.02 -4.79
N ASP A 288 25.77 2.55 -4.31
CA ASP A 288 27.00 1.79 -4.10
C ASP A 288 26.80 0.69 -3.05
N TYR A 289 26.20 1.03 -1.91
CA TYR A 289 25.87 0.08 -0.86
C TYR A 289 24.99 -1.08 -1.37
N PHE A 290 23.87 -0.77 -2.03
CA PHE A 290 23.01 -1.82 -2.57
C PHE A 290 23.69 -2.63 -3.67
N SER A 291 24.54 -1.99 -4.48
CA SER A 291 25.25 -2.67 -5.57
C SER A 291 26.23 -3.70 -5.01
N ILE A 292 26.95 -3.36 -3.94
CA ILE A 292 27.84 -4.30 -3.24
C ILE A 292 27.04 -5.49 -2.71
N LEU A 293 25.98 -5.25 -1.94
CA LEU A 293 25.15 -6.33 -1.39
C LEU A 293 24.55 -7.24 -2.46
N ILE A 294 23.95 -6.66 -3.50
CA ILE A 294 23.32 -7.45 -4.57
C ILE A 294 24.37 -8.22 -5.37
N SER A 295 25.54 -7.64 -5.61
CA SER A 295 26.67 -8.32 -6.24
C SER A 295 27.14 -9.50 -5.39
N ASP A 296 27.30 -9.32 -4.08
CA ASP A 296 27.68 -10.39 -3.16
C ASP A 296 26.64 -11.51 -3.13
N PHE A 297 25.35 -11.18 -3.09
CA PHE A 297 24.27 -12.17 -3.12
C PHE A 297 24.24 -12.93 -4.45
N LEU A 298 24.45 -12.24 -5.57
CA LEU A 298 24.60 -12.90 -6.87
C LEU A 298 25.90 -13.69 -6.97
N ASN A 299 26.95 -13.36 -6.24
CA ASN A 299 28.18 -14.14 -6.21
C ASN A 299 28.07 -15.38 -5.29
N SER A 300 27.21 -15.33 -4.27
CA SER A 300 26.84 -16.49 -3.47
C SER A 300 26.15 -17.57 -4.33
N SER A 301 26.41 -18.85 -4.04
CA SER A 301 25.66 -19.98 -4.63
C SER A 301 24.39 -20.31 -3.85
N GLU A 302 24.31 -19.84 -2.60
CA GLU A 302 23.27 -20.18 -1.63
C GLU A 302 22.05 -19.24 -1.76
N ILE A 303 22.29 -17.96 -2.03
CA ILE A 303 21.23 -16.94 -2.06
C ILE A 303 20.60 -16.85 -3.45
N LYS A 304 19.35 -17.29 -3.57
CA LYS A 304 18.53 -17.18 -4.81
C LYS A 304 17.23 -16.40 -4.61
N SER A 305 16.81 -16.24 -3.36
CA SER A 305 15.57 -15.58 -2.98
C SER A 305 15.83 -14.74 -1.73
N LEU A 306 15.50 -13.45 -1.81
CA LEU A 306 15.73 -12.46 -0.77
C LEU A 306 14.41 -11.76 -0.45
N HIS A 307 14.03 -11.74 0.81
CA HIS A 307 12.90 -10.99 1.32
C HIS A 307 13.41 -9.77 2.09
N ILE A 308 12.93 -8.60 1.70
CA ILE A 308 13.26 -7.31 2.27
C ILE A 308 11.97 -6.65 2.74
N HIS A 309 11.92 -6.27 4.01
CA HIS A 309 10.89 -5.36 4.49
C HIS A 309 11.29 -3.91 4.15
N ALA A 310 10.54 -3.29 3.25
CA ALA A 310 10.86 -2.00 2.66
C ALA A 310 10.80 -0.84 3.65
N GLU A 311 9.99 -0.95 4.71
CA GLU A 311 9.88 0.08 5.74
C GLU A 311 11.21 0.26 6.49
N GLU A 312 12.01 -0.80 6.62
CA GLU A 312 13.34 -0.75 7.24
C GLU A 312 14.33 0.07 6.39
N ILE A 313 14.29 -0.16 5.08
CA ILE A 313 15.26 0.40 4.16
C ILE A 313 14.87 1.81 3.73
N PHE A 314 13.60 2.04 3.42
CA PHE A 314 13.15 3.29 2.83
C PHE A 314 12.73 4.34 3.86
N SER A 315 12.55 3.95 5.12
CA SER A 315 12.26 4.86 6.23
C SER A 315 13.18 4.63 7.42
N PRO A 316 14.52 4.71 7.24
CA PRO A 316 15.45 4.47 8.33
C PRO A 316 15.17 5.47 9.45
N LEU A 317 15.10 4.97 10.67
CA LEU A 317 14.82 5.75 11.87
C LEU A 317 16.15 6.20 12.50
N ALA A 318 16.27 7.50 12.79
CA ALA A 318 17.31 7.94 13.71
C ALA A 318 16.90 7.45 15.10
N GLN A 319 17.60 6.43 15.61
CA GLN A 319 17.31 5.80 16.92
C GLN A 319 17.19 6.81 18.07
N ASN A 320 17.73 8.02 17.90
CA ASN A 320 17.90 9.02 18.95
C ASN A 320 16.87 10.13 18.93
N LEU A 321 16.18 10.30 17.79
CA LEU A 321 15.22 11.38 17.60
C LEU A 321 13.79 10.86 17.57
N GLN A 322 13.59 9.54 17.67
CA GLN A 322 12.31 8.87 17.41
C GLN A 322 11.68 9.35 16.09
N ARG A 323 12.55 9.73 15.14
CA ARG A 323 12.18 10.40 13.90
C ARG A 323 12.96 9.77 12.76
N PRO A 324 12.35 9.65 11.59
CA PRO A 324 13.04 9.20 10.40
C PRO A 324 14.27 10.06 10.08
N VAL A 325 15.37 9.42 9.66
CA VAL A 325 16.62 10.10 9.24
C VAL A 325 16.33 11.09 8.12
N TYR A 326 15.42 10.73 7.22
CA TYR A 326 15.02 11.53 6.09
C TYR A 326 13.57 11.99 6.21
N ARG A 327 13.31 13.22 5.75
CA ARG A 327 11.93 13.72 5.58
C ARG A 327 11.18 12.78 4.63
N PRO A 328 9.86 12.56 4.79
CA PRO A 328 9.09 11.67 3.92
C PRO A 328 9.25 11.98 2.43
N THR A 329 9.34 13.26 2.08
CA THR A 329 9.54 13.77 0.71
C THR A 329 10.94 13.52 0.14
N GLU A 330 11.91 13.17 0.98
CA GLU A 330 13.29 12.94 0.58
C GLU A 330 13.59 11.44 0.45
N ARG A 331 12.78 10.55 1.02
CA ARG A 331 13.08 9.11 1.09
C ARG A 331 13.17 8.39 -0.25
N TYR A 332 12.56 8.93 -1.30
CA TYR A 332 12.47 8.26 -2.62
C TYR A 332 13.82 7.89 -3.21
N PHE A 333 14.90 8.58 -2.82
CA PHE A 333 16.23 8.26 -3.33
C PHE A 333 16.64 6.83 -2.96
N LEU A 334 16.15 6.26 -1.84
CA LEU A 334 16.49 4.89 -1.43
C LEU A 334 15.81 3.86 -2.33
N GLN A 335 14.55 4.08 -2.71
CA GLN A 335 13.87 3.28 -3.73
C GLN A 335 14.62 3.34 -5.06
N ILE A 336 14.95 4.55 -5.51
CA ILE A 336 15.63 4.78 -6.79
C ILE A 336 17.04 4.14 -6.76
N ALA A 337 17.78 4.31 -5.67
CA ALA A 337 19.12 3.74 -5.49
C ALA A 337 19.08 2.21 -5.54
N LEU A 338 18.10 1.57 -4.88
CA LEU A 338 17.93 0.12 -4.96
C LEU A 338 17.63 -0.32 -6.40
N LEU A 339 16.70 0.34 -7.10
CA LEU A 339 16.36 -0.01 -8.48
C LEU A 339 17.56 0.14 -9.43
N LYS A 340 18.33 1.22 -9.27
CA LYS A 340 19.57 1.48 -10.02
C LYS A 340 20.65 0.45 -9.72
N ALA A 341 20.83 0.08 -8.45
CA ALA A 341 21.80 -0.93 -8.03
C ALA A 341 21.48 -2.31 -8.65
N ILE A 342 20.21 -2.75 -8.54
CA ILE A 342 19.76 -4.00 -9.16
C ILE A 342 20.03 -3.97 -10.68
N HIS A 343 19.74 -2.85 -11.35
CA HIS A 343 19.97 -2.71 -12.78
C HIS A 343 21.46 -2.75 -13.14
N ALA A 344 22.29 -1.96 -12.46
CA ALA A 344 23.73 -1.88 -12.71
C ALA A 344 24.41 -3.24 -12.50
N VAL A 345 24.12 -3.92 -11.40
CA VAL A 345 24.64 -5.26 -11.12
C VAL A 345 24.07 -6.26 -12.12
N GLY A 346 22.78 -6.18 -12.46
CA GLY A 346 22.17 -7.08 -13.44
C GLY A 346 22.82 -7.03 -14.83
N GLU A 347 23.18 -5.84 -15.31
CA GLU A 347 23.94 -5.67 -16.56
C GLU A 347 25.35 -6.30 -16.47
N GLN A 348 26.03 -6.17 -15.33
CA GLN A 348 27.34 -6.80 -15.12
C GLN A 348 27.26 -8.33 -15.18
N PHE A 349 26.22 -8.93 -14.57
CA PHE A 349 26.05 -10.38 -14.48
C PHE A 349 25.38 -11.02 -15.72
N LYS A 350 24.83 -10.21 -16.62
CA LYS A 350 24.18 -10.65 -17.88
C LYS A 350 25.07 -11.53 -18.75
N LYS A 351 26.37 -11.23 -18.79
CA LYS A 351 27.33 -11.88 -19.70
C LYS A 351 27.91 -13.20 -19.15
N HIS A 352 27.78 -13.45 -17.85
CA HIS A 352 28.64 -14.43 -17.18
C HIS A 352 27.95 -15.40 -16.21
N SER A 353 26.65 -15.27 -15.93
CA SER A 353 26.02 -16.15 -14.92
C SER A 353 24.64 -16.68 -15.32
N ASN A 354 24.43 -17.98 -15.06
CA ASN A 354 23.12 -18.62 -15.03
C ASN A 354 22.37 -18.40 -13.71
N LYS A 355 22.76 -17.38 -12.94
CA LYS A 355 22.20 -17.16 -11.61
C LYS A 355 20.88 -16.42 -11.68
N GLU A 356 19.98 -16.84 -10.81
CA GLU A 356 18.67 -16.23 -10.59
C GLU A 356 18.69 -15.55 -9.24
N LEU A 357 18.06 -14.37 -9.17
CA LEU A 357 17.82 -13.69 -7.90
C LEU A 357 16.39 -13.13 -7.91
N ARG A 358 15.61 -13.55 -6.92
CA ARG A 358 14.27 -13.02 -6.68
C ARG A 358 14.32 -12.12 -5.44
N ILE A 359 13.91 -10.87 -5.59
CA ILE A 359 13.86 -9.89 -4.50
C ILE A 359 12.39 -9.61 -4.20
N TYR A 360 11.94 -10.04 -3.03
CA TYR A 360 10.62 -9.73 -2.49
C TYR A 360 10.72 -8.48 -1.62
N LEU A 361 9.98 -7.44 -1.97
CA LEU A 361 9.99 -6.15 -1.29
C LEU A 361 8.61 -5.87 -0.71
N THR A 362 8.51 -5.83 0.61
CA THR A 362 7.22 -5.81 1.32
C THR A 362 7.05 -4.59 2.20
N ALA A 363 5.83 -4.10 2.37
CA ALA A 363 5.52 -3.13 3.41
C ALA A 363 4.12 -3.39 3.97
N SER A 364 3.91 -3.06 5.24
CA SER A 364 2.72 -3.43 6.01
C SER A 364 1.48 -2.65 5.56
N HIS A 365 1.67 -1.37 5.25
CA HIS A 365 0.54 -0.46 4.99
C HIS A 365 0.18 -0.32 3.51
N LEU A 366 1.18 -0.32 2.64
CA LEU A 366 1.06 -0.03 1.20
C LEU A 366 2.10 -0.86 0.45
N ASN A 367 1.86 -1.10 -0.85
CA ASN A 367 2.94 -1.65 -1.67
C ASN A 367 4.10 -0.62 -1.73
N PRO A 368 5.35 -1.06 -1.53
CA PRO A 368 6.49 -0.15 -1.30
C PRO A 368 6.86 0.72 -2.50
N MET A 369 6.35 0.42 -3.70
CA MET A 369 6.50 1.27 -4.88
C MET A 369 5.44 2.38 -4.96
N PHE A 370 4.44 2.38 -4.07
CA PHE A 370 3.41 3.41 -3.97
C PHE A 370 3.44 4.10 -2.61
N PRO A 371 4.29 5.12 -2.44
CA PRO A 371 4.52 5.71 -1.12
C PRO A 371 3.37 6.59 -0.57
N PHE A 372 2.29 6.85 -1.32
CA PHE A 372 1.19 7.72 -0.85
C PHE A 372 -0.22 7.22 -1.16
N TYR A 373 -1.10 7.44 -0.19
CA TYR A 373 -2.46 7.91 -0.48
C TYR A 373 -2.42 9.44 -0.53
N LEU A 374 -2.76 10.05 -1.68
CA LEU A 374 -2.94 11.50 -1.72
C LEU A 374 -4.08 11.89 -0.77
N PRO A 375 -3.85 12.74 0.26
CA PRO A 375 -4.96 13.34 1.00
C PRO A 375 -5.81 14.15 0.03
N LYS A 376 -7.12 14.22 0.27
CA LYS A 376 -8.01 15.11 -0.50
C LYS A 376 -7.54 16.55 -0.32
N GLU A 377 -7.32 17.24 -1.43
CA GLU A 377 -7.43 18.71 -1.48
C GLU A 377 -8.88 19.13 -1.25
#